data_AF-A0A2N6VER7-F1
#
_entry.id   AF-A0A2N6VER7-F1
#
_cell.length_a   1.000
_cell.length_b   1.000
_cell.length_c   1.000
_cell.angle_alpha   90.00
_cell.angle_beta   90.00
_cell.angle_gamma   90.00
#
_symmetry.space_group_name_H-M   'P 1'
#
loop_
_entity.id
_entity.type
_entity.pdbx_description
1 polymer ?
#
loop_
_entity_poly.entity_id
_entity_poly.type
_entity_poly.pdbx_seq_one_letter_code
_entity_poly.pdbx_strand_id
1 'polypeptide(L)'
;TGTQTVTVAGASEVRHEFTAIMPPRETGIGEITCAVDGAVSRAPLMVSEAAVQPGERGFDLHLASARMGRSWGVGDFADLRDIAVQAAAAGAETIMLSPVTAS
;
A
#
# COMPACT_ATOMS: atom_id res chain seq x y z
N THR A 1 0.64 32.08 -4.41
CA THR A 1 -0.65 32.06 -5.15
C THR A 1 -0.62 33.18 -6.15
N GLY A 2 -0.84 32.87 -7.42
CA GLY A 2 -0.85 33.86 -8.50
C GLY A 2 -2.07 33.64 -9.39
N THR A 3 -2.68 34.72 -9.86
CA THR A 3 -3.70 34.67 -10.91
C THR A 3 -3.05 35.18 -12.18
N GLN A 4 -2.99 34.34 -13.21
CA GLN A 4 -2.49 34.74 -14.52
C GLN A 4 -3.61 34.58 -15.55
N THR A 5 -3.95 35.68 -16.23
CA THR A 5 -4.83 35.63 -17.39
C THR A 5 -3.97 35.22 -18.59
N VAL A 6 -4.30 34.09 -19.20
CA VAL A 6 -3.61 33.59 -20.41
C VAL A 6 -4.60 33.66 -21.56
N THR A 7 -4.23 34.32 -22.65
CA THR A 7 -5.04 34.35 -23.87
C THR A 7 -4.58 33.25 -24.82
N VAL A 8 -5.45 32.29 -25.11
CA VAL A 8 -5.19 31.20 -26.07
C VAL A 8 -6.22 31.31 -27.19
N ALA A 9 -5.75 31.49 -28.44
CA ALA A 9 -6.59 31.58 -29.64
C ALA A 9 -7.74 32.62 -29.57
N GLY A 10 -7.54 33.75 -28.88
CA GLY A 10 -8.53 34.83 -28.76
C GLY A 10 -9.55 34.67 -27.61
N ALA A 11 -9.53 33.55 -26.90
CA ALA A 11 -10.26 33.38 -25.64
C ALA A 11 -9.32 33.72 -24.46
N SER A 12 -9.79 34.53 -23.51
CA SER A 12 -9.07 34.76 -22.25
C SER A 12 -9.47 33.69 -21.25
N GLU A 13 -8.50 32.89 -20.80
CA GLU A 13 -8.65 31.90 -19.76
C GLU A 13 -7.97 32.42 -18.48
N VAL A 14 -8.71 32.43 -17.36
CA VAL A 14 -8.14 32.79 -16.06
C VAL A 14 -7.54 31.53 -15.45
N ARG A 15 -6.22 31.48 -15.34
CA ARG A 15 -5.51 30.37 -14.69
C ARG A 15 -5.15 30.77 -13.27
N HIS A 16 -5.72 30.05 -12.31
CA HIS A 16 -5.37 30.21 -10.90
C HIS A 16 -4.27 29.21 -10.53
N GLU A 17 -3.12 29.73 -10.11
CA GLU A 17 -1.99 28.92 -9.63
C GLU A 17 -1.93 28.98 -8.11
N PHE A 18 -2.24 27.83 -7.48
CA PHE A 18 -2.21 27.66 -6.04
C PHE A 18 -0.92 26.96 -5.63
N THR A 19 -0.09 27.64 -4.83
CA THR A 19 1.06 27.02 -4.17
C THR A 19 0.58 26.45 -2.85
N ALA A 20 0.32 25.14 -2.80
CA ALA A 20 0.04 24.45 -1.54
C ALA A 20 1.38 24.07 -0.89
N ILE A 21 1.63 24.57 0.32
CA ILE A 21 2.71 24.05 1.16
C ILE A 21 2.14 22.81 1.84
N MET A 22 2.63 21.64 1.44
CA MET A 22 2.21 20.37 2.04
C MET A 22 2.66 20.37 3.51
N PRO A 23 1.74 20.33 4.49
CA PRO A 23 2.16 20.19 5.88
C PRO A 23 2.84 18.83 6.05
N PRO A 24 3.78 18.68 7.00
CA PRO A 24 4.29 17.36 7.39
C PRO A 24 3.09 16.53 7.81
N ARG A 25 2.85 15.41 7.14
CA ARG A 25 1.74 14.51 7.46
C ARG A 25 2.30 13.16 7.89
N GLU A 26 1.75 12.64 8.97
CA GLU A 26 1.92 11.26 9.40
C GLU A 26 1.40 10.31 8.31
N THR A 27 1.91 9.08 8.31
CA THR A 27 1.46 8.03 7.41
C THR A 27 -0.05 7.84 7.52
N GLY A 28 -0.75 7.74 6.39
CA GLY A 28 -2.19 7.49 6.40
C GLY A 28 -2.94 8.03 5.18
N ILE A 29 -4.26 8.00 5.31
CA ILE A 29 -5.19 8.50 4.30
C ILE A 29 -5.82 9.78 4.85
N GLY A 30 -5.58 10.88 4.15
CA GLY A 30 -6.19 12.18 4.43
C GLY A 30 -6.90 12.74 3.21
N GLU A 31 -7.30 14.00 3.32
CA GLU A 31 -7.95 14.76 2.25
C GLU A 31 -7.13 16.03 1.97
N ILE A 32 -7.11 16.46 0.71
CA ILE A 32 -6.73 17.80 0.30
C ILE A 32 -7.98 18.52 -0.15
N THR A 33 -8.19 19.70 0.41
CA THR A 33 -9.33 20.57 0.12
C THR A 33 -8.83 21.85 -0.52
N CYS A 34 -9.41 22.21 -1.66
CA CYS A 34 -9.19 23.49 -2.32
C CYS A 34 -10.50 24.28 -2.29
N ALA A 35 -10.45 25.54 -1.85
CA ALA A 35 -11.60 26.43 -1.79
C ALA A 35 -11.28 27.77 -2.47
N VAL A 36 -12.09 28.18 -3.45
CA VAL A 36 -11.93 29.40 -4.26
C VAL A 36 -13.31 30.00 -4.53
N ASP A 37 -13.54 31.27 -4.18
CA ASP A 37 -14.77 32.00 -4.48
C ASP A 37 -16.07 31.23 -4.16
N GLY A 38 -16.08 30.49 -3.06
CA GLY A 38 -17.22 29.68 -2.62
C GLY A 38 -17.33 28.28 -3.24
N ALA A 39 -16.53 27.96 -4.27
CA ALA A 39 -16.38 26.61 -4.80
C ALA A 39 -15.38 25.80 -3.96
N VAL A 40 -15.71 24.54 -3.68
CA VAL A 40 -14.86 23.62 -2.91
C VAL A 40 -14.62 22.32 -3.70
N SER A 41 -13.36 21.92 -3.83
CA SER A 41 -12.94 20.65 -4.41
C SER A 41 -12.17 19.82 -3.39
N ARG A 42 -12.34 18.50 -3.42
CA ARG A 42 -11.74 17.53 -2.48
C ARG A 42 -11.08 16.41 -3.26
N ALA A 43 -9.90 15.99 -2.80
CA ALA A 43 -9.19 14.85 -3.35
C ALA A 43 -8.53 14.03 -2.22
N PRO A 44 -8.46 12.69 -2.35
CA PRO A 44 -7.73 11.89 -1.38
C PRO A 44 -6.23 12.20 -1.43
N LEU A 45 -5.59 12.28 -0.26
CA LEU A 45 -4.15 12.27 -0.13
C LEU A 45 -3.72 11.02 0.62
N MET A 46 -2.85 10.23 0.00
CA MET A 46 -2.22 9.08 0.63
C MET A 46 -0.77 9.44 0.93
N VAL A 47 -0.37 9.28 2.19
CA VAL A 47 1.02 9.39 2.63
C VAL A 47 1.43 8.01 3.10
N SER A 48 2.36 7.38 2.38
CA SER A 48 2.85 6.05 2.71
C SER A 48 4.26 6.13 3.29
N GLU A 49 4.59 5.15 4.12
CA GLU A 49 5.98 4.88 4.46
C GLU A 49 6.74 4.37 3.23
N ALA A 50 8.07 4.36 3.33
CA ALA A 50 8.90 3.70 2.34
C ALA A 50 8.54 2.19 2.30
N ALA A 51 8.58 1.61 1.10
CA ALA A 51 8.26 0.20 0.93
C ALA A 51 9.23 -0.69 1.73
N VAL A 52 8.68 -1.51 2.63
CA VAL A 52 9.44 -2.56 3.30
C VAL A 52 9.72 -3.67 2.30
N GLN A 53 11.00 -3.97 2.09
CA GLN A 53 11.41 -5.10 1.27
C GLN A 53 11.32 -6.39 2.09
N PRO A 54 10.82 -7.50 1.52
CA PRO A 54 10.90 -8.79 2.19
C PRO A 54 12.38 -9.19 2.40
N GLY A 55 12.63 -9.99 3.44
CA GLY A 55 13.96 -10.55 3.70
C GLY A 55 14.48 -11.36 2.52
N GLU A 56 15.80 -11.37 2.33
CA GLU A 56 16.45 -11.94 1.14
C GLU A 56 16.43 -13.48 1.12
N ARG A 57 16.21 -14.10 2.29
CA ARG A 57 16.20 -15.55 2.46
C ARG A 57 14.83 -16.03 2.94
N GLY A 58 14.23 -16.94 2.19
CA GLY A 58 12.93 -17.46 2.53
C GLY A 58 12.57 -18.73 1.77
N PHE A 59 11.41 -19.26 2.09
CA PHE A 59 10.80 -20.38 1.38
C PHE A 59 9.53 -19.93 0.67
N ASP A 60 9.24 -20.55 -0.46
CA ASP A 60 7.93 -20.48 -1.13
C ASP A 60 7.12 -21.72 -0.76
N LEU A 61 5.90 -21.51 -0.29
CA LEU A 61 5.06 -22.55 0.27
C LEU A 61 3.63 -22.47 -0.27
N HIS A 62 3.21 -23.55 -0.92
CA HIS A 62 1.81 -23.79 -1.20
C HIS A 62 1.15 -24.47 0.00
N LEU A 63 0.44 -23.71 0.84
CA LEU A 63 0.00 -24.20 2.15
C LEU A 63 -0.84 -25.48 2.07
N ALA A 64 -1.73 -25.58 1.07
CA ALA A 64 -2.61 -26.73 0.93
C ALA A 64 -1.86 -28.07 0.75
N SER A 65 -0.64 -28.05 0.20
CA SER A 65 0.20 -29.25 0.03
C SER A 65 1.19 -29.47 1.18
N ALA A 66 1.41 -28.48 2.03
CA ALA A 66 2.41 -28.52 3.09
C ALA A 66 1.83 -29.10 4.40
N ARG A 67 1.88 -30.43 4.52
CA ARG A 67 1.20 -31.17 5.58
C ARG A 67 2.16 -31.66 6.66
N MET A 68 1.68 -31.67 7.90
CA MET A 68 2.26 -32.42 9.00
C MET A 68 1.53 -33.75 9.18
N GLY A 69 2.08 -34.63 10.03
CA GLY A 69 1.46 -35.93 10.33
C GLY A 69 0.05 -35.83 10.96
N ARG A 70 -0.28 -34.68 11.57
CA ARG A 70 -1.60 -34.42 12.19
C ARG A 70 -2.63 -33.82 11.23
N SER A 71 -2.23 -33.41 10.04
CA SER A 71 -3.08 -32.66 9.12
C SER A 71 -4.22 -33.52 8.58
N TRP A 72 -5.37 -32.92 8.32
CA TRP A 72 -6.56 -33.63 7.82
C TRP A 72 -6.58 -33.75 6.29
N GLY A 73 -5.44 -34.09 5.69
CA GLY A 73 -5.28 -34.22 4.24
C GLY A 73 -5.09 -32.89 3.50
N VAL A 74 -4.93 -31.77 4.22
CA VAL A 74 -4.56 -30.45 3.69
C VAL A 74 -3.74 -29.71 4.75
N GLY A 75 -2.75 -28.93 4.33
CA GLY A 75 -1.99 -28.10 5.27
C GLY A 75 -2.84 -26.93 5.77
N ASP A 76 -2.72 -26.62 7.06
CA ASP A 76 -3.48 -25.56 7.73
C ASP A 76 -2.56 -24.53 8.42
N PHE A 77 -3.16 -23.57 9.13
CA PHE A 77 -2.38 -22.55 9.83
C PHE A 77 -1.56 -23.09 11.02
N ALA A 78 -1.92 -24.23 11.61
CA ALA A 78 -1.07 -24.88 12.60
C ALA A 78 0.17 -25.49 11.94
N ASP A 79 0.01 -26.08 10.76
CA ASP A 79 1.14 -26.58 9.95
C ASP A 79 2.06 -25.43 9.52
N LEU A 80 1.50 -24.31 9.08
CA LEU A 80 2.27 -23.11 8.76
C LEU A 80 3.11 -22.63 9.94
N ARG A 81 2.54 -22.58 11.16
CA ARG A 81 3.27 -22.18 12.36
C ARG A 81 4.49 -23.08 12.59
N ASP A 82 4.31 -24.40 12.49
CA ASP A 82 5.39 -25.34 12.76
C ASP A 82 6.46 -25.35 11.65
N ILE A 83 6.05 -25.12 10.41
CA ILE A 83 6.96 -24.88 9.28
C ILE A 83 7.74 -23.59 9.49
N ALA A 84 7.09 -22.51 9.92
CA ALA A 84 7.74 -21.23 10.18
C ALA A 84 8.84 -21.32 11.25
N VAL A 85 8.60 -22.07 12.33
CA VAL A 85 9.61 -22.33 13.36
C VAL A 85 10.82 -23.08 12.78
N GLN A 86 10.58 -24.11 11.96
CA GLN A 86 11.67 -24.88 11.34
C GLN A 86 12.43 -24.05 10.29
N ALA A 87 11.72 -23.27 9.49
CA ALA A 87 12.29 -22.38 8.49
C ALA A 87 13.17 -21.30 9.13
N ALA A 88 12.70 -20.67 10.21
CA ALA A 88 13.48 -19.69 10.96
C ALA A 88 14.74 -20.31 11.57
N ALA A 89 14.63 -21.53 12.12
CA ALA A 89 15.80 -22.29 12.61
C ALA A 89 16.81 -22.61 11.48
N ALA A 90 16.34 -22.71 10.23
CA ALA A 90 17.17 -22.86 9.04
C ALA A 90 17.68 -21.53 8.46
N GLY A 91 17.39 -20.39 9.10
CA GLY A 91 17.85 -19.06 8.68
C GLY A 91 16.94 -18.35 7.67
N ALA A 92 15.71 -18.82 7.47
CA ALA A 92 14.72 -18.07 6.70
C ALA A 92 14.22 -16.85 7.48
N GLU A 93 14.11 -15.73 6.77
CA GLU A 93 13.56 -14.47 7.26
C GLU A 93 12.10 -14.30 6.84
N THR A 94 11.69 -15.00 5.77
CA THR A 94 10.32 -14.96 5.23
C THR A 94 9.82 -16.33 4.78
N ILE A 95 8.50 -16.51 4.82
CA ILE A 95 7.79 -17.56 4.07
C ILE A 95 6.81 -16.85 3.16
N MET A 96 6.97 -17.05 1.85
CA MET A 96 6.00 -16.63 0.86
C MET A 96 4.92 -17.71 0.74
N LEU A 97 3.66 -17.29 0.71
CA LEU A 97 2.52 -18.18 0.55
C LEU A 97 1.82 -17.91 -0.77
N SER A 98 1.37 -18.98 -1.42
CA SER A 98 0.25 -18.84 -2.37
C SER A 98 -0.95 -18.20 -1.68
N PRO A 99 -1.78 -17.39 -2.36
CA PRO A 99 -2.91 -16.71 -1.74
C PRO A 99 -3.81 -17.65 -0.94
N VAL A 100 -4.16 -17.23 0.28
CA VAL A 100 -5.12 -17.92 1.15
C VAL A 100 -6.35 -17.02 1.27
N THR A 101 -7.19 -17.06 0.25
CA THR A 101 -8.42 -16.27 0.19
C THR A 101 -9.62 -17.17 0.47
N ALA A 102 -10.67 -16.60 1.08
CA ALA A 102 -11.96 -17.28 1.14
C ALA A 102 -12.46 -17.58 -0.29
N SER A 103 -13.04 -18.76 -0.47
CA SER A 103 -13.61 -19.25 -1.73
C SER A 103 -15.11 -19.39 -1.63
#